data_AF-A0A6I3X3E3-F1
#
_entry.id   AF-A0A6I3X3E3-F1
#
_cell.length_a   1.000
_cell.length_b   1.000
_cell.length_c   1.000
_cell.angle_alpha   90.00
_cell.angle_beta   90.00
_cell.angle_gamma   90.00
#
_symmetry.space_group_name_H-M   'P 1'
#
loop_
_entity.id
_entity.type
_entity.pdbx_description
1 polymer ?
#
loop_
_entity_poly.entity_id
_entity_poly.type
_entity_poly.pdbx_seq_one_letter_code
_entity_poly.pdbx_strand_id
1 'polypeptide(L)'
;MRELPKIISVDDHVIEPATVWSDRLPSKYRDIGPRIERRPVKEMTFIGGKFTAIPGDAGDPGEPVDWWFYEDLRRPLTRLDTAVGFSRDEV
;
A
#
# COMPACT_ATOMS: atom_id res chain seq x y z
N MET A 1 5.61 8.69 -37.37
CA MET A 1 5.73 9.25 -36.01
C MET A 1 4.44 8.93 -35.27
N ARG A 2 4.50 8.51 -33.99
CA ARG A 2 3.28 8.35 -33.18
C ARG A 2 2.84 9.74 -32.70
N GLU A 3 1.55 10.02 -32.83
CA GLU A 3 0.95 11.22 -32.25
C GLU A 3 0.94 11.07 -30.73
N LEU A 4 1.66 11.94 -30.03
CA LEU A 4 1.67 11.96 -28.57
C LEU A 4 0.51 12.83 -28.06
N PRO A 5 -0.11 12.49 -26.91
CA PRO A 5 -1.06 13.37 -26.26
C PRO A 5 -0.44 14.75 -26.04
N LYS A 6 -1.20 15.82 -26.30
CA LYS A 6 -0.73 17.21 -26.15
C LYS A 6 -0.72 17.72 -24.70
N ILE A 7 -1.08 16.87 -23.75
CA ILE A 7 -1.12 17.22 -22.33
C ILE A 7 0.20 16.81 -21.66
N ILE A 8 0.61 17.58 -20.68
CA ILE A 8 1.76 17.28 -19.81
C ILE A 8 1.20 17.01 -18.42
N SER A 9 1.38 15.78 -17.91
CA SER A 9 1.18 15.50 -16.49
C SER A 9 2.36 16.06 -15.72
N VAL A 10 2.09 16.86 -14.70
CA VAL A 10 3.13 17.47 -13.85
C VAL A 10 3.29 16.74 -12.52
N ASP A 11 2.48 15.71 -12.27
CA ASP A 11 2.43 14.99 -10.99
C ASP A 11 1.99 13.54 -11.19
N ASP A 12 2.89 12.72 -11.73
CA ASP A 12 2.69 11.28 -11.84
C ASP A 12 3.44 10.56 -10.71
N HIS A 13 2.83 9.50 -10.20
CA HIS A 13 3.43 8.62 -9.21
C HIS A 13 3.59 7.21 -9.77
N VAL A 14 4.59 6.49 -9.26
CA VAL A 14 4.81 5.08 -9.58
C VAL A 14 4.65 4.24 -8.32
N ILE A 15 4.17 3.01 -8.49
CA ILE A 15 4.18 1.99 -7.44
C ILE A 15 5.39 1.10 -7.66
N GLU A 16 6.28 1.04 -6.67
CA GLU A 16 7.50 0.24 -6.74
C GLU A 16 7.27 -1.24 -6.37
N PRO A 17 8.18 -2.15 -6.74
CA PRO A 17 8.20 -3.50 -6.20
C PRO A 17 8.21 -3.53 -4.67
N ALA A 18 7.49 -4.49 -4.07
CA ALA A 18 7.34 -4.63 -2.62
C ALA A 18 8.67 -4.72 -1.85
N THR A 19 9.77 -5.13 -2.50
CA THR A 19 11.07 -5.35 -1.88
C THR A 19 12.06 -4.19 -2.06
N VAL A 20 11.67 -3.09 -2.72
CA VAL A 20 12.60 -1.98 -3.06
C VAL A 20 13.42 -1.50 -1.88
N TRP A 21 12.81 -1.42 -0.70
CA TRP A 21 13.47 -0.96 0.53
C TRP A 21 14.18 -2.08 1.28
N SER A 22 13.59 -3.27 1.40
CA SER A 22 14.24 -4.41 2.08
C SER A 22 15.53 -4.84 1.38
N ASP A 23 15.59 -4.66 0.05
CA ASP A 23 16.74 -5.02 -0.79
C ASP A 23 17.88 -3.99 -0.68
N ARG A 24 17.54 -2.71 -0.44
CA ARG A 24 18.50 -1.59 -0.57
C ARG A 24 18.88 -0.91 0.74
N LEU A 25 18.04 -1.00 1.77
CA LEU A 25 18.35 -0.38 3.06
C LEU A 25 19.49 -1.13 3.78
N PRO A 26 20.39 -0.40 4.46
CA PRO A 26 21.32 -1.00 5.41
C PRO A 26 20.58 -1.89 6.42
N SER A 27 21.21 -2.99 6.83
CA SER A 27 20.60 -3.99 7.72
C SER A 27 19.99 -3.38 8.99
N LYS A 28 20.69 -2.39 9.60
CA LYS A 28 20.22 -1.67 10.80
C LYS A 28 18.88 -0.93 10.64
N TYR A 29 18.38 -0.74 9.42
CA TYR A 29 17.12 -0.04 9.15
C TYR A 29 16.01 -0.95 8.63
N ARG A 30 16.25 -2.24 8.40
CA ARG A 30 15.24 -3.11 7.78
C ARG A 30 13.95 -3.23 8.59
N ASP A 31 14.06 -3.16 9.92
CA ASP A 31 12.90 -3.31 10.81
C ASP A 31 12.07 -2.04 10.96
N ILE A 32 12.65 -0.87 10.69
CA ILE A 32 11.99 0.44 10.83
C ILE A 32 11.68 1.10 9.48
N GLY A 33 12.39 0.69 8.43
CA GLY A 33 12.20 1.16 7.07
C GLY A 33 10.92 0.63 6.44
N PRO A 34 10.57 1.15 5.24
CA PRO A 34 9.32 0.79 4.61
C PRO A 34 9.31 -0.67 4.16
N ARG A 35 8.21 -1.36 4.39
CA ARG A 35 8.03 -2.77 4.02
C ARG A 35 6.57 -3.12 3.86
N ILE A 36 6.32 -4.18 3.10
CA ILE A 36 5.00 -4.79 2.99
C ILE A 36 4.83 -5.87 4.05
N GLU A 37 3.73 -5.79 4.80
CA GLU A 37 3.31 -6.81 5.77
C GLU A 37 1.92 -7.33 5.37
N ARG A 38 1.75 -8.65 5.36
CA ARG A 38 0.44 -9.27 5.14
C ARG A 38 -0.22 -9.54 6.48
N ARG A 39 -1.31 -8.82 6.76
CA ARG A 39 -2.04 -8.88 8.04
C ARG A 39 -3.55 -8.83 7.78
N PRO A 40 -4.36 -9.53 8.58
CA PRO A 40 -5.81 -9.33 8.54
C PRO A 40 -6.16 -7.88 8.94
N VAL A 41 -7.40 -7.47 8.66
CA VAL A 41 -7.89 -6.14 9.04
C VAL A 41 -8.61 -6.25 10.39
N LYS A 42 -8.12 -5.52 11.40
CA LYS A 42 -8.79 -5.44 12.71
C LYS A 42 -9.88 -4.38 12.73
N GLU A 43 -9.59 -3.21 12.17
CA GLU A 43 -10.54 -2.11 12.05
C GLU A 43 -10.31 -1.35 10.75
N MET A 44 -11.37 -1.07 10.01
CA MET A 44 -11.34 -0.16 8.87
C MET A 44 -12.67 0.61 8.82
N THR A 45 -12.63 1.89 9.19
CA THR A 45 -13.83 2.73 9.32
C THR A 45 -13.62 4.10 8.66
N PHE A 46 -14.70 4.69 8.17
CA PHE A 46 -14.73 6.08 7.70
C PHE A 46 -15.90 6.80 8.35
N ILE A 47 -15.63 7.49 9.46
CA ILE A 47 -16.66 8.15 10.27
C ILE A 47 -16.31 9.62 10.41
N GLY A 48 -17.22 10.51 9.99
CA GLY A 48 -17.03 11.96 10.12
C GLY A 48 -15.81 12.50 9.37
N GLY A 49 -15.43 11.90 8.25
CA GLY A 49 -14.25 12.31 7.47
C GLY A 49 -12.92 11.70 7.95
N LYS A 50 -12.93 10.93 9.04
CA LYS A 50 -11.74 10.24 9.54
C LYS A 50 -11.69 8.81 9.02
N PHE A 51 -10.68 8.53 8.21
CA PHE A 51 -10.32 7.16 7.84
C PHE A 51 -9.45 6.54 8.94
N THR A 52 -9.93 5.47 9.57
CA THR A 52 -9.18 4.69 10.56
C THR A 52 -8.92 3.32 9.97
N ALA A 53 -7.65 2.89 9.97
CA ALA A 53 -7.24 1.57 9.50
C ALA A 53 -6.23 0.98 10.49
N ILE A 54 -6.55 -0.18 11.04
CA ILE A 54 -5.74 -0.87 12.05
C ILE A 54 -5.50 -2.31 11.57
N PRO A 55 -4.24 -2.74 11.37
CA PRO A 55 -3.94 -4.12 11.07
C PRO A 55 -4.24 -5.01 12.27
N GLY A 56 -4.69 -6.23 12.00
CA GLY A 56 -4.75 -7.31 12.99
C GLY A 56 -3.40 -7.99 13.16
N ASP A 57 -3.31 -8.84 14.18
CA ASP A 57 -2.13 -9.64 14.45
C ASP A 57 -2.09 -10.91 13.58
N ALA A 58 -0.92 -11.55 13.51
CA ALA A 58 -0.80 -12.81 12.79
C ALA A 58 -1.63 -13.90 13.48
N GLY A 59 -2.58 -14.49 12.75
CA GLY A 59 -3.50 -15.50 13.28
C GLY A 59 -4.86 -14.96 13.72
N ASP A 60 -5.06 -13.65 13.71
CA ASP A 60 -6.39 -13.06 13.84
C ASP A 60 -7.28 -13.49 12.64
N PRO A 61 -8.61 -13.58 12.82
CA PRO A 61 -9.52 -13.95 11.76
C PRO A 61 -9.56 -12.89 10.64
N GLY A 62 -9.81 -13.36 9.41
CA GLY A 62 -9.91 -12.53 8.21
C GLY A 62 -8.83 -12.83 7.19
N GLU A 63 -9.09 -12.44 5.94
CA GLU A 63 -8.12 -12.60 4.86
C GLU A 63 -6.93 -11.66 5.07
N PRO A 64 -5.68 -12.15 5.00
CA PRO A 64 -4.50 -11.30 5.02
C PRO A 64 -4.50 -10.37 3.80
N VAL A 65 -4.40 -9.06 4.05
CA VAL A 65 -4.25 -8.04 3.01
C VAL A 65 -2.88 -7.38 3.13
N ASP A 66 -2.45 -6.69 2.08
CA ASP A 66 -1.15 -6.02 2.04
C ASP A 66 -1.21 -4.66 2.75
N TRP A 67 -0.27 -4.43 3.67
CA TRP A 67 -0.09 -3.17 4.38
C TRP A 67 1.30 -2.61 4.16
N TRP A 68 1.39 -1.29 4.01
CA TRP A 68 2.64 -0.55 4.09
C TRP A 68 2.95 -0.20 5.54
N PHE A 69 4.06 -0.72 6.05
CA PHE A 69 4.58 -0.43 7.37
C PHE A 69 5.80 0.47 7.22
N TYR A 70 5.80 1.61 7.90
CA TYR A 70 6.97 2.48 8.00
C TYR A 70 6.96 3.17 9.35
N GLU A 71 7.94 2.86 10.22
CA GLU A 71 7.93 3.30 11.62
C GLU A 71 6.55 3.08 12.27
N ASP A 72 5.86 4.17 12.62
CA ASP A 72 4.54 4.14 13.21
C ASP A 72 3.36 4.23 12.23
N LEU A 73 3.63 4.40 10.95
CA LEU A 73 2.62 4.44 9.90
C LEU A 73 2.23 3.02 9.46
N ARG A 74 0.95 2.70 9.61
CA ARG A 74 0.34 1.44 9.17
C ARG A 74 -0.73 1.81 8.16
N ARG A 75 -0.40 1.73 6.87
CA ARG A 75 -1.29 2.15 5.79
C ARG A 75 -1.77 0.92 5.02
N PRO A 76 -3.08 0.66 4.92
CA PRO A 76 -3.57 -0.43 4.09
C PRO A 76 -3.34 -0.08 2.61
N LEU A 77 -2.89 -1.05 1.80
CA LEU A 77 -2.84 -0.88 0.36
C LEU A 77 -4.23 -1.17 -0.20
N THR A 78 -5.01 -0.11 -0.40
CA THR A 78 -6.36 -0.22 -0.96
C THR A 78 -6.31 -0.36 -2.48
N ARG A 79 -7.41 -0.80 -3.10
CA ARG A 79 -7.49 -0.91 -4.57
C ARG A 79 -7.33 0.43 -5.29
N LEU A 80 -7.58 1.56 -4.63
CA LEU A 80 -7.30 2.89 -5.20
C LEU A 80 -5.79 3.13 -5.39
N ASP A 81 -4.95 2.54 -4.53
CA ASP A 81 -3.49 2.66 -4.62
C ASP A 81 -2.92 1.57 -5.54
N THR A 82 -3.37 0.32 -5.37
CA THR A 82 -2.84 -0.86 -6.07
C THR A 82 -3.95 -1.84 -6.42
N ALA A 83 -4.43 -1.79 -7.66
CA ALA A 83 -5.47 -2.70 -8.18
C ALA A 83 -4.95 -3.73 -9.20
N VAL A 84 -3.64 -3.94 -9.29
CA VAL A 84 -3.06 -4.88 -10.26
C VAL A 84 -3.65 -6.28 -10.05
N GLY A 85 -4.24 -6.84 -11.10
CA GLY A 85 -4.84 -8.17 -11.06
C GLY A 85 -6.33 -8.22 -10.71
N PHE A 86 -6.96 -7.10 -10.33
CA PHE A 86 -8.41 -7.00 -10.15
C PHE A 86 -9.12 -6.59 -11.43
N SER A 87 -10.40 -6.97 -11.59
CA SER A 87 -11.22 -6.44 -12.67
C SER A 87 -11.42 -4.94 -12.49
N ARG A 88 -11.55 -4.21 -13.61
CA ARG A 88 -11.85 -2.77 -13.59
C ARG A 88 -13.15 -2.46 -12.87
N ASP A 89 -14.13 -3.36 -12.93
CA ASP A 89 -15.44 -3.17 -12.28
C ASP A 89 -15.38 -3.36 -10.75
N GLU A 90 -14.24 -3.80 -10.21
CA GLU A 90 -14.00 -4.05 -8.78
C GLU A 90 -13.14 -2.97 -8.11
N VAL A 91 -12.85 -1.88 -8.82
CA VAL A 91 -11.95 -0.76 -8.44
C VAL A 91 -12.69 0.56 -8.59
#